data_AF-A0A372LZM4-F1
#
_entry.id   AF-A0A372LZM4-F1
#
_cell.length_a   1.000
_cell.length_b   1.000
_cell.length_c   1.000
_cell.angle_alpha   90.00
_cell.angle_beta   90.00
_cell.angle_gamma   90.00
#
_symmetry.space_group_name_H-M   'P 1'
#
loop_
_entity.id
_entity.type
_entity.pdbx_description
1 polymer ?
#
loop_
_entity_poly.entity_id
_entity_poly.type
_entity_poly.pdbx_seq_one_letter_code
_entity_poly.pdbx_strand_id
1 'polypeptide(L)'
;MARSRSPRSGSGRPTRRRTPWPRLGVRTTTAFHVRIAPSAATIRRVINAVCPGGLADLLGHDPARADTLAVDGKSARGSRTDDSPAAHLLAAITGEGMTVTRLRVPKKTNEITCFADLLAPFDLQGVTVTADALHAQRDHARFLVEQKQARYALTVKRNRPGLYEQLHALPWQQASAKYYDRTTGHGRTEDRVVTALTVTDLGVDFPHAAQVARVVRHRTRTKTGKRSRETVSSSPT
;
A
#
# COMPACT_ATOMS: atom_id res chain seq x y z
N MET A 1 -26.18 -26.61 -51.42
CA MET A 1 -26.45 -27.75 -50.50
C MET A 1 -25.63 -27.57 -49.24
N ALA A 2 -26.27 -27.09 -48.18
CA ALA A 2 -25.67 -26.94 -46.85
C ALA A 2 -25.55 -28.32 -46.17
N ARG A 3 -24.43 -28.58 -45.51
CA ARG A 3 -24.33 -29.62 -44.46
C ARG A 3 -23.86 -28.94 -43.19
N SER A 4 -24.83 -28.69 -42.30
CA SER A 4 -24.60 -28.29 -40.93
C SER A 4 -23.90 -29.42 -40.17
N ARG A 5 -22.85 -29.10 -39.42
CA ARG A 5 -22.29 -29.97 -38.39
C ARG A 5 -22.55 -29.31 -37.04
N SER A 6 -23.46 -29.90 -36.28
CA SER A 6 -23.73 -29.52 -34.89
C SER A 6 -22.49 -29.72 -34.02
N PRO A 7 -22.17 -28.82 -33.07
CA PRO A 7 -21.14 -29.08 -32.09
C PRO A 7 -21.66 -30.09 -31.05
N ARG A 8 -20.92 -31.19 -30.88
CA ARG A 8 -21.12 -32.11 -29.75
C ARG A 8 -20.88 -31.35 -28.44
N SER A 9 -21.90 -31.29 -27.60
CA SER A 9 -21.81 -30.85 -26.21
C SER A 9 -20.90 -31.81 -25.43
N GLY A 10 -19.63 -31.44 -25.30
CA GLY A 10 -18.71 -32.09 -24.38
C GLY A 10 -19.11 -31.71 -22.95
N SER A 11 -19.85 -32.58 -22.27
CA SER A 11 -20.08 -32.51 -20.84
C SER A 11 -18.76 -32.80 -20.10
N GLY A 12 -17.88 -31.80 -20.04
CA GLY A 12 -16.71 -31.82 -19.18
C GLY A 12 -17.16 -31.81 -17.74
N ARG A 13 -17.19 -32.98 -17.08
CA ARG A 13 -17.28 -33.07 -15.62
C ARG A 13 -16.24 -32.10 -15.03
N PRO A 14 -16.59 -31.23 -14.07
CA PRO A 14 -15.60 -30.39 -13.42
C PRO A 14 -14.56 -31.33 -12.81
N THR A 15 -13.31 -31.24 -13.27
CA THR A 15 -12.19 -31.92 -12.64
C THR A 15 -12.16 -31.44 -11.20
N ARG A 16 -12.63 -32.30 -10.29
CA ARG A 16 -12.65 -32.05 -8.85
C ARG A 16 -11.21 -31.74 -8.47
N ARG A 17 -10.88 -30.46 -8.25
CA ARG A 17 -9.54 -30.04 -7.82
C ARG A 17 -9.21 -30.91 -6.61
N ARG A 18 -8.26 -31.84 -6.78
CA ARG A 18 -7.78 -32.68 -5.68
C ARG A 18 -7.27 -31.73 -4.62
N THR A 19 -7.96 -31.67 -3.51
CA THR A 19 -7.58 -30.77 -2.44
C THR A 19 -6.24 -31.22 -1.86
N PRO A 20 -5.25 -30.32 -1.69
CA PRO A 20 -3.92 -30.68 -1.22
C PRO A 20 -3.87 -31.09 0.26
N TRP A 21 -5.00 -30.99 0.97
CA TRP A 21 -5.12 -31.20 2.41
C TRP A 21 -4.49 -32.51 2.92
N PRO A 22 -4.69 -33.69 2.28
CA PRO A 22 -4.05 -34.93 2.75
C PRO A 22 -2.52 -34.89 2.66
N ARG A 23 -1.98 -34.19 1.64
CA ARG A 23 -0.51 -34.02 1.45
C ARG A 23 0.09 -33.09 2.49
N LEU A 24 -0.71 -32.16 3.03
CA LEU A 24 -0.34 -31.28 4.13
C LEU A 24 -0.54 -31.95 5.51
N GLY A 25 -0.96 -33.22 5.56
CA GLY A 25 -1.19 -33.94 6.81
C GLY A 25 -2.51 -33.57 7.51
N VAL A 26 -3.42 -32.86 6.83
CA VAL A 26 -4.78 -32.65 7.32
C VAL A 26 -5.53 -33.96 7.24
N ARG A 27 -5.92 -34.50 8.40
CA ARG A 27 -6.68 -35.75 8.50
C ARG A 27 -8.14 -35.40 8.76
N THR A 28 -9.06 -36.00 8.02
CA THR A 28 -10.47 -35.96 8.38
C THR A 28 -10.74 -37.14 9.30
N THR A 29 -11.20 -36.88 10.52
CA THR A 29 -11.47 -37.94 11.49
C THR A 29 -12.93 -37.88 11.89
N THR A 30 -13.59 -39.04 11.82
CA THR A 30 -14.98 -39.35 12.23
C THR A 30 -16.12 -39.00 11.26
N ALA A 31 -17.30 -39.58 11.55
CA ALA A 31 -18.57 -39.46 10.82
C ALA A 31 -19.07 -38.02 10.63
N PHE A 32 -18.54 -37.05 11.38
CA PHE A 32 -18.91 -35.63 11.31
C PHE A 32 -17.98 -34.80 10.41
N HIS A 33 -17.07 -35.42 9.67
CA HIS A 33 -16.14 -34.75 8.75
C HIS A 33 -15.25 -33.67 9.39
N VAL A 34 -14.93 -33.81 10.68
CA VAL A 34 -14.05 -32.88 11.40
C VAL A 34 -12.63 -32.97 10.84
N ARG A 35 -12.04 -31.83 10.50
CA ARG A 35 -10.65 -31.73 10.00
C ARG A 35 -9.70 -31.47 11.15
N ILE A 36 -8.71 -32.35 11.30
CA ILE A 36 -7.59 -32.16 12.23
C ILE A 36 -6.49 -31.39 11.49
N ALA A 37 -6.05 -30.29 12.11
CA ALA A 37 -4.95 -29.48 11.58
C ALA A 37 -3.63 -30.27 11.54
N PRO A 38 -2.70 -29.93 10.63
CA PRO A 38 -1.38 -30.54 10.62
C PRO A 38 -0.62 -30.27 11.93
N SER A 39 0.34 -31.13 12.25
CA SER A 39 1.21 -30.91 13.42
C SER A 39 1.99 -29.60 13.28
N ALA A 40 2.35 -28.98 14.42
CA ALA A 40 3.16 -27.76 14.43
C ALA A 40 4.48 -27.90 13.64
N ALA A 41 5.11 -29.08 13.69
CA ALA A 41 6.31 -29.39 12.91
C ALA A 41 6.07 -29.40 11.39
N THR A 42 4.88 -29.81 10.96
CA THR A 42 4.49 -29.78 9.54
C THR A 42 4.22 -28.35 9.10
N ILE A 43 3.48 -27.58 9.90
CA ILE A 43 3.24 -26.15 9.65
C ILE A 43 4.58 -25.40 9.52
N ARG A 44 5.50 -25.60 10.48
CA ARG A 44 6.83 -24.96 10.48
C ARG A 44 7.63 -25.29 9.22
N ARG A 45 7.65 -26.56 8.80
CA ARG A 45 8.38 -26.99 7.58
C ARG A 45 7.81 -26.34 6.34
N VAL A 46 6.48 -26.27 6.22
CA VAL A 46 5.82 -25.60 5.09
C VAL A 46 6.15 -24.12 5.08
N ILE A 47 5.99 -23.42 6.21
CA ILE A 47 6.31 -21.98 6.31
C ILE A 47 7.77 -21.71 5.92
N ASN A 48 8.70 -22.54 6.36
CA ASN A 48 10.12 -22.38 6.04
C ASN A 48 10.46 -22.70 4.58
N ALA A 49 9.67 -23.55 3.92
CA ALA A 49 9.90 -23.94 2.52
C ALA A 49 9.22 -22.99 1.51
N VAL A 50 8.24 -22.19 1.95
CA VAL A 50 7.49 -21.28 1.10
C VAL A 50 8.26 -19.98 0.92
N CYS A 51 8.40 -19.53 -0.33
CA CYS A 51 8.90 -18.20 -0.63
C CYS A 51 7.92 -17.14 -0.09
N PRO A 52 8.34 -16.24 0.83
CA PRO A 52 7.44 -15.26 1.42
C PRO A 52 6.79 -14.31 0.40
N GLY A 53 7.52 -13.95 -0.67
CA GLY A 53 6.99 -13.12 -1.76
C GLY A 53 5.89 -13.84 -2.53
N GLY A 54 6.16 -15.07 -2.99
CA GLY A 54 5.16 -15.87 -3.71
C GLY A 54 3.91 -16.18 -2.90
N LEU A 55 4.01 -16.28 -1.56
CA LEU A 55 2.83 -16.41 -0.70
C LEU A 55 2.02 -15.11 -0.65
N ALA A 56 2.68 -13.95 -0.60
CA ALA A 56 2.01 -12.65 -0.65
C ALA A 56 1.31 -12.44 -2.00
N ASP A 57 1.93 -12.84 -3.11
CA ASP A 57 1.31 -12.72 -4.44
C ASP A 57 0.14 -13.70 -4.61
N LEU A 58 0.22 -14.90 -4.02
CA LEU A 58 -0.85 -15.91 -4.09
C LEU A 58 -2.07 -15.53 -3.24
N LEU A 59 -1.85 -14.95 -2.06
CA LEU A 59 -2.90 -14.57 -1.10
C LEU A 59 -3.27 -13.10 -1.19
N GLY A 60 -2.60 -12.37 -2.08
CA GLY A 60 -2.76 -10.93 -2.28
C GLY A 60 -4.18 -10.58 -2.66
N HIS A 61 -4.68 -9.50 -2.10
CA HIS A 61 -5.96 -8.93 -2.53
C HIS A 61 -5.82 -8.26 -3.89
N ASP A 62 -6.82 -8.37 -4.75
CA ASP A 62 -6.87 -7.63 -6.01
C ASP A 62 -7.24 -6.16 -5.75
N PRO A 63 -6.37 -5.19 -6.08
CA PRO A 63 -6.63 -3.78 -5.82
C PRO A 63 -7.64 -3.16 -6.80
N ALA A 64 -8.06 -3.83 -7.88
CA ALA A 64 -8.91 -3.24 -8.92
C ALA A 64 -10.28 -2.74 -8.41
N ARG A 65 -10.72 -3.19 -7.23
CA ARG A 65 -11.96 -2.74 -6.58
C ARG A 65 -11.74 -1.87 -5.34
N ALA A 66 -10.49 -1.55 -5.02
CA ALA A 66 -10.17 -0.71 -3.87
C ALA A 66 -10.22 0.76 -4.27
N ASP A 67 -10.81 1.60 -3.41
CA ASP A 67 -10.78 3.06 -3.61
C ASP A 67 -9.35 3.62 -3.41
N THR A 68 -8.61 3.02 -2.48
CA THR A 68 -7.31 3.51 -2.05
C THR A 68 -6.32 2.37 -1.83
N LEU A 69 -5.05 2.66 -2.15
CA LEU A 69 -3.92 1.76 -1.94
C LEU A 69 -2.77 2.51 -1.27
N ALA A 70 -2.38 2.11 -0.07
CA ALA A 70 -1.26 2.66 0.65
C ALA A 70 0.02 1.85 0.37
N VAL A 71 1.11 2.56 0.06
CA VAL A 71 2.44 1.98 -0.11
C VAL A 71 3.36 2.49 1.00
N ASP A 72 3.91 1.56 1.78
CA ASP A 72 4.75 1.86 2.95
C ASP A 72 5.90 0.86 3.13
N GLY A 73 7.06 1.38 3.53
CA GLY A 73 8.27 0.62 3.83
C GLY A 73 8.37 0.26 5.32
N LYS A 74 8.52 -1.03 5.62
CA LYS A 74 8.63 -1.55 6.99
C LYS A 74 9.84 -2.45 7.16
N SER A 75 10.66 -2.14 8.16
CA SER A 75 11.71 -3.04 8.62
C SER A 75 11.14 -4.08 9.59
N ALA A 76 11.16 -5.35 9.18
CA ALA A 76 10.82 -6.50 10.01
C ALA A 76 11.94 -6.79 11.01
N ARG A 77 12.07 -5.97 12.07
CA ARG A 77 13.22 -6.01 13.01
C ARG A 77 13.52 -7.39 13.60
N GLY A 78 12.50 -8.23 13.79
CA GLY A 78 12.67 -9.60 14.29
C GLY A 78 13.34 -10.58 13.31
N SER A 79 13.51 -10.19 12.05
CA SER A 79 14.22 -11.01 11.03
C SER A 79 15.74 -10.81 11.01
N ARG A 80 16.26 -9.93 11.88
CA ARG A 80 17.70 -9.72 12.01
C ARG A 80 18.37 -10.97 12.59
N THR A 81 19.44 -11.40 11.95
CA THR A 81 20.37 -12.42 12.48
C THR A 81 21.74 -11.79 12.68
N ASP A 82 22.69 -12.53 13.23
CA ASP A 82 24.08 -12.04 13.38
C ASP A 82 24.70 -11.70 12.02
N ASP A 83 24.39 -12.50 10.99
CA ASP A 83 24.94 -12.35 9.64
C ASP A 83 24.10 -11.47 8.70
N SER A 84 22.89 -11.06 9.10
CA SER A 84 21.99 -10.34 8.21
C SER A 84 21.17 -9.24 8.90
N PRO A 85 21.16 -8.02 8.34
CA PRO A 85 20.30 -6.96 8.83
C PRO A 85 18.83 -7.35 8.67
N ALA A 86 17.98 -6.69 9.45
CA ALA A 86 16.53 -6.86 9.34
C ALA A 86 16.08 -6.67 7.90
N ALA A 87 15.20 -7.56 7.43
CA ALA A 87 14.55 -7.42 6.14
C ALA A 87 13.73 -6.12 6.11
N HIS A 88 13.94 -5.33 5.07
CA HIS A 88 13.12 -4.18 4.76
C HIS A 88 12.14 -4.56 3.65
N LEU A 89 10.85 -4.32 3.89
CA LEU A 89 9.76 -4.74 3.02
C LEU A 89 8.95 -3.52 2.60
N LEU A 90 8.74 -3.35 1.30
CA LEU A 90 7.77 -2.40 0.76
C LEU A 90 6.44 -3.14 0.56
N ALA A 91 5.35 -2.60 1.13
CA ALA A 91 4.05 -3.24 1.12
C ALA A 91 3.00 -2.35 0.44
N ALA A 92 2.10 -2.96 -0.32
CA ALA A 92 0.88 -2.33 -0.83
C ALA A 92 -0.33 -2.88 -0.07
N ILE A 93 -1.14 -1.98 0.51
CA ILE A 93 -2.26 -2.33 1.40
C ILE A 93 -3.48 -1.51 1.01
N THR A 94 -4.65 -2.12 0.86
CA THR A 94 -5.89 -1.39 0.54
C THR A 94 -6.35 -0.52 1.72
N GLY A 95 -7.26 0.43 1.47
CA GLY A 95 -7.87 1.24 2.54
C GLY A 95 -8.56 0.44 3.66
N GLU A 96 -9.00 -0.79 3.35
CA GLU A 96 -9.61 -1.73 4.31
C GLU A 96 -8.57 -2.52 5.13
N GLY A 97 -7.27 -2.32 4.85
CA GLY A 97 -6.18 -3.01 5.55
C GLY A 97 -5.77 -4.35 4.93
N MET A 98 -6.27 -4.68 3.74
CA MET A 98 -5.92 -5.92 3.05
C MET A 98 -4.58 -5.80 2.32
N THR A 99 -3.69 -6.75 2.52
CA THR A 99 -2.40 -6.76 1.81
C THR A 99 -2.61 -7.20 0.36
N VAL A 100 -2.15 -6.37 -0.58
CA VAL A 100 -2.16 -6.67 -2.02
C VAL A 100 -0.90 -7.44 -2.40
N THR A 101 0.27 -6.88 -2.08
CA THR A 101 1.55 -7.55 -2.28
C THR A 101 2.62 -6.93 -1.37
N ARG A 102 3.77 -7.59 -1.27
CA ARG A 102 4.95 -7.11 -0.54
C ARG A 102 6.22 -7.53 -1.28
N LEU A 103 7.13 -6.59 -1.45
CA LEU A 103 8.46 -6.84 -1.98
C LEU A 103 9.53 -6.61 -0.93
N ARG A 104 10.54 -7.48 -0.89
CA ARG A 104 11.74 -7.24 -0.08
C ARG A 104 12.64 -6.27 -0.82
N VAL A 105 12.98 -5.15 -0.19
CA VAL A 105 13.92 -4.18 -0.74
C VAL A 105 15.34 -4.76 -0.66
N PRO A 106 16.04 -4.94 -1.79
CA PRO A 106 17.40 -5.47 -1.79
C PRO A 106 18.39 -4.54 -1.09
N LYS A 107 19.47 -5.10 -0.51
CA LYS A 107 20.47 -4.32 0.26
C LYS A 107 21.15 -3.19 -0.52
N LYS A 108 21.27 -3.31 -1.85
CA LYS A 108 21.94 -2.33 -2.72
C LYS A 108 20.96 -1.36 -3.40
N THR A 109 19.69 -1.49 -3.07
CA THR A 109 18.58 -0.84 -3.76
C THR A 109 17.79 -0.04 -2.72
N ASN A 110 17.04 0.97 -3.15
CA ASN A 110 16.20 1.77 -2.25
C ASN A 110 14.71 1.50 -2.52
N GLU A 111 13.85 1.95 -1.61
CA GLU A 111 12.40 1.80 -1.74
C GLU A 111 11.86 2.49 -3.01
N ILE A 112 12.54 3.54 -3.48
CA ILE A 112 12.16 4.32 -4.67
C ILE A 112 12.12 3.41 -5.90
N THR A 113 13.17 2.64 -6.18
CA THR A 113 13.17 1.75 -7.36
C THR A 113 12.18 0.60 -7.21
N CYS A 114 11.91 0.13 -5.98
CA CYS A 114 10.99 -0.98 -5.74
C CYS A 114 9.50 -0.57 -5.88
N PHE A 115 9.21 0.72 -5.89
CA PHE A 115 7.83 1.24 -5.91
C PHE A 115 7.09 0.86 -7.20
N ALA A 116 7.71 1.10 -8.36
CA ALA A 116 7.10 0.75 -9.63
C ALA A 116 6.95 -0.76 -9.79
N ASP A 117 7.99 -1.54 -9.42
CA ASP A 117 7.97 -3.01 -9.48
C ASP A 117 6.86 -3.62 -8.62
N LEU A 118 6.60 -3.05 -7.44
CA LEU A 118 5.52 -3.48 -6.54
C LEU A 118 4.14 -3.35 -7.20
N LEU A 119 3.93 -2.29 -7.98
CA LEU A 119 2.64 -1.92 -8.54
C LEU A 119 2.47 -2.36 -10.00
N ALA A 120 3.57 -2.70 -10.69
CA ALA A 120 3.58 -3.08 -12.10
C ALA A 120 2.59 -4.20 -12.46
N PRO A 121 2.40 -5.26 -11.64
CA PRO A 121 1.50 -6.36 -12.00
C PRO A 121 0.00 -6.02 -11.92
N PHE A 122 -0.37 -4.92 -11.25
CA PHE A 122 -1.76 -4.65 -10.89
C PHE A 122 -2.40 -3.59 -11.78
N ASP A 123 -3.69 -3.76 -12.05
CA ASP A 123 -4.55 -2.70 -12.57
C ASP A 123 -4.93 -1.76 -11.43
N LEU A 124 -4.69 -0.47 -11.63
CA LEU A 124 -4.90 0.57 -10.63
C LEU A 124 -5.74 1.72 -11.21
N GLN A 125 -6.44 1.49 -12.33
CA GLN A 125 -7.24 2.53 -12.96
C GLN A 125 -8.25 3.11 -11.96
N GLY A 126 -8.18 4.42 -11.74
CA GLY A 126 -9.04 5.15 -10.80
C GLY A 126 -8.71 4.96 -9.31
N VAL A 127 -7.80 4.04 -8.95
CA VAL A 127 -7.37 3.82 -7.56
C VAL A 127 -6.52 4.99 -7.08
N THR A 128 -6.73 5.45 -5.85
CA THR A 128 -5.89 6.49 -5.25
C THR A 128 -4.73 5.87 -4.48
N VAL A 129 -3.52 6.02 -5.00
CA VAL A 129 -2.29 5.52 -4.36
C VAL A 129 -1.75 6.56 -3.37
N THR A 130 -1.58 6.17 -2.12
CA THR A 130 -0.96 7.00 -1.08
C THR A 130 0.42 6.46 -0.73
N ALA A 131 1.38 7.35 -0.51
CA ALA A 131 2.70 6.96 -0.08
C ALA A 131 3.38 8.07 0.73
N ASP A 132 4.42 7.69 1.46
CA ASP A 132 5.12 8.59 2.37
C ASP A 132 5.98 9.64 1.64
N ALA A 133 6.73 10.41 2.43
CA ALA A 133 7.55 11.50 1.90
C ALA A 133 8.61 11.04 0.90
N LEU A 134 9.20 9.87 1.13
CA LEU A 134 10.29 9.34 0.31
C LEU A 134 9.82 9.12 -1.13
N HIS A 135 8.54 8.77 -1.30
CA HIS A 135 7.92 8.47 -2.60
C HIS A 135 7.39 9.68 -3.36
N ALA A 136 7.48 10.91 -2.84
CA ALA A 136 7.21 12.14 -3.59
C ALA A 136 8.29 12.42 -4.66
N GLN A 137 8.29 11.56 -5.68
CA GLN A 137 9.16 11.57 -6.84
C GLN A 137 8.32 11.86 -8.08
N ARG A 138 8.86 12.68 -8.99
CA ARG A 138 8.17 13.04 -10.24
C ARG A 138 7.87 11.80 -11.09
N ASP A 139 8.81 10.86 -11.15
CA ASP A 139 8.66 9.65 -11.95
C ASP A 139 7.59 8.72 -11.39
N HIS A 140 7.41 8.66 -10.05
CA HIS A 140 6.29 7.93 -9.46
C HIS A 140 4.95 8.57 -9.83
N ALA A 141 4.85 9.90 -9.76
CA ALA A 141 3.63 10.61 -10.15
C ALA A 141 3.26 10.33 -11.61
N ARG A 142 4.25 10.40 -12.52
CA ARG A 142 4.06 10.05 -13.94
C ARG A 142 3.67 8.59 -14.13
N PHE A 143 4.38 7.65 -13.49
CA PHE A 143 4.05 6.23 -13.55
C PHE A 143 2.59 5.97 -13.12
N LEU A 144 2.16 6.55 -12.01
CA LEU A 144 0.80 6.37 -11.49
C LEU A 144 -0.26 6.94 -12.43
N VAL A 145 -0.08 8.17 -12.92
CA VAL A 145 -1.10 8.82 -13.76
C VAL A 145 -1.05 8.33 -15.21
N GLU A 146 0.14 8.34 -15.82
CA GLU A 146 0.32 8.13 -17.25
C GLU A 146 0.27 6.63 -17.63
N GLN A 147 0.83 5.75 -16.79
CA GLN A 147 0.88 4.30 -17.10
C GLN A 147 -0.22 3.51 -16.41
N LYS A 148 -0.56 3.88 -15.17
CA LYS A 148 -1.53 3.13 -14.36
C LYS A 148 -2.94 3.73 -14.37
N GLN A 149 -3.12 4.93 -14.94
CA GLN A 149 -4.39 5.66 -14.91
C GLN A 149 -4.95 5.79 -13.48
N ALA A 150 -4.04 5.81 -12.51
CA ALA A 150 -4.31 5.92 -11.09
C ALA A 150 -4.25 7.38 -10.65
N ARG A 151 -4.80 7.65 -9.47
CA ARG A 151 -4.58 8.91 -8.76
C ARG A 151 -3.48 8.73 -7.73
N TYR A 152 -2.87 9.82 -7.29
CA TYR A 152 -1.92 9.77 -6.18
C TYR A 152 -2.25 10.78 -5.10
N ALA A 153 -1.85 10.49 -3.86
CA ALA A 153 -1.73 11.47 -2.78
C ALA A 153 -0.39 11.25 -2.07
N LEU A 154 0.64 11.97 -2.54
CA LEU A 154 2.02 11.82 -2.08
C LEU A 154 2.36 12.91 -1.07
N THR A 155 2.98 12.52 0.04
CA THR A 155 3.41 13.44 1.08
C THR A 155 4.68 14.18 0.64
N VAL A 156 4.73 15.50 0.78
CA VAL A 156 5.92 16.31 0.56
C VAL A 156 6.42 16.86 1.89
N LYS A 157 7.70 16.65 2.15
CA LYS A 157 8.45 17.22 3.28
C LYS A 157 9.71 17.90 2.74
N ARG A 158 10.68 18.17 3.62
CA ARG A 158 11.96 18.80 3.29
C ARG A 158 12.91 17.92 2.46
N ASN A 159 12.54 16.69 2.13
CA ASN A 159 13.29 15.84 1.20
C ASN A 159 13.27 16.38 -0.25
N ARG A 160 12.32 17.28 -0.56
CA ARG A 160 12.27 18.04 -1.82
C ARG A 160 12.22 19.53 -1.50
N PRO A 161 13.35 20.19 -1.20
CA PRO A 161 13.36 21.54 -0.62
C PRO A 161 12.67 22.58 -1.51
N GLY A 162 12.95 22.62 -2.81
CA GLY A 162 12.32 23.59 -3.72
C GLY A 162 10.80 23.41 -3.82
N LEU A 163 10.31 22.17 -3.97
CA LEU A 163 8.88 21.89 -3.96
C LEU A 163 8.25 22.24 -2.60
N TYR A 164 8.92 21.88 -1.51
CA TYR A 164 8.44 22.19 -0.16
C TYR A 164 8.28 23.70 0.06
N GLU A 165 9.26 24.50 -0.35
CA GLU A 165 9.21 25.97 -0.29
C GLU A 165 8.07 26.53 -1.15
N GLN A 166 7.93 26.04 -2.38
CA GLN A 166 6.82 26.42 -3.27
C GLN A 166 5.45 26.14 -2.63
N LEU A 167 5.26 24.93 -2.09
CA LEU A 167 4.00 24.55 -1.43
C LEU A 167 3.74 25.39 -0.16
N HIS A 168 4.80 25.81 0.53
CA HIS A 168 4.67 26.68 1.69
C HIS A 168 4.26 28.12 1.33
N ALA A 169 4.66 28.60 0.15
CA ALA A 169 4.35 29.93 -0.36
C ALA A 169 2.95 30.06 -0.98
N LEU A 170 2.21 28.95 -1.14
CA LEU A 170 0.85 28.97 -1.68
C LEU A 170 -0.10 29.87 -0.86
N PRO A 171 -1.14 30.45 -1.48
CA PRO A 171 -2.07 31.38 -0.85
C PRO A 171 -3.07 30.66 0.09
N TRP A 172 -2.57 30.05 1.16
CA TRP A 172 -3.34 29.22 2.09
C TRP A 172 -4.53 29.93 2.77
N GLN A 173 -4.58 31.26 2.73
CA GLN A 173 -5.75 32.01 3.21
C GLN A 173 -6.98 31.81 2.32
N GLN A 174 -6.78 31.47 1.05
CA GLN A 174 -7.81 31.19 0.05
C GLN A 174 -8.27 29.72 0.06
N ALA A 175 -7.80 28.90 1.01
CA ALA A 175 -8.13 27.49 1.09
C ALA A 175 -9.65 27.26 1.25
N SER A 176 -10.22 26.47 0.34
CA SER A 176 -11.66 26.22 0.23
C SER A 176 -12.15 25.20 1.26
N ALA A 177 -11.32 24.22 1.61
CA ALA A 177 -11.64 23.20 2.61
C ALA A 177 -10.77 23.37 3.85
N LYS A 178 -11.39 23.38 5.02
CA LYS A 178 -10.73 23.40 6.33
C LYS A 178 -11.34 22.30 7.20
N TYR A 179 -10.50 21.40 7.69
CA TYR A 179 -10.90 20.36 8.64
C TYR A 179 -10.07 20.49 9.90
N TYR A 180 -10.73 20.37 11.05
CA TYR A 180 -10.11 20.37 12.36
C TYR A 180 -10.46 19.09 13.09
N ASP A 181 -9.45 18.46 13.68
CA ASP A 181 -9.63 17.29 14.54
C ASP A 181 -8.68 17.36 15.73
N ARG A 182 -9.15 16.86 16.88
CA ARG A 182 -8.37 16.75 18.11
C ARG A 182 -8.53 15.34 18.64
N THR A 183 -7.43 14.61 18.73
CA THR A 183 -7.40 13.26 19.27
C THR A 183 -6.48 13.18 20.49
N THR A 184 -6.82 12.36 21.48
CA THR A 184 -5.92 12.03 22.59
C THR A 184 -5.77 10.52 22.70
N GLY A 185 -4.53 10.04 22.72
CA GLY A 185 -4.22 8.61 22.74
C GLY A 185 -2.73 8.34 22.85
N HIS A 186 -2.36 7.15 23.37
CA HIS A 186 -0.96 6.71 23.51
C HIS A 186 -0.03 7.73 24.21
N GLY A 187 -0.56 8.47 25.20
CA GLY A 187 0.18 9.46 25.98
C GLY A 187 0.50 10.76 25.23
N ARG A 188 -0.25 11.08 24.17
CA ARG A 188 -0.14 12.30 23.38
C ARG A 188 -1.52 12.86 23.03
N THR A 189 -1.62 14.18 22.97
CA THR A 189 -2.75 14.90 22.36
C THR A 189 -2.27 15.46 21.03
N GLU A 190 -3.08 15.32 20.00
CA GLU A 190 -2.77 15.76 18.64
C GLU A 190 -3.93 16.59 18.09
N ASP A 191 -3.64 17.84 17.75
CA ASP A 191 -4.55 18.72 17.00
C ASP A 191 -4.11 18.73 15.54
N ARG A 192 -5.04 18.43 14.62
CA ARG A 192 -4.81 18.42 13.19
C ARG A 192 -5.67 19.49 12.53
N VAL A 193 -5.03 20.34 11.74
CA VAL A 193 -5.70 21.25 10.82
C VAL A 193 -5.31 20.81 9.41
N VAL A 194 -6.31 20.50 8.58
CA VAL A 194 -6.11 20.20 7.16
C VAL A 194 -6.73 21.34 6.36
N THR A 195 -5.95 21.93 5.46
CA THR A 195 -6.43 22.93 4.50
C THR A 195 -6.09 22.47 3.09
N ALA A 196 -7.03 22.55 2.15
CA ALA A 196 -6.78 22.17 0.76
C ALA A 196 -6.94 23.36 -0.20
N LEU A 197 -6.13 23.36 -1.26
CA LEU A 197 -6.18 24.30 -2.37
C LEU A 197 -6.18 23.53 -3.70
N THR A 198 -6.93 24.01 -4.68
CA THR A 198 -6.74 23.65 -6.08
C THR A 198 -5.56 24.44 -6.62
N VAL A 199 -4.61 23.79 -7.31
CA VAL A 199 -3.32 24.38 -7.68
C VAL A 199 -3.02 24.33 -9.19
N THR A 200 -3.99 23.92 -10.01
CA THR A 200 -3.88 23.85 -11.47
C THR A 200 -3.34 25.15 -12.08
N ASP A 201 -3.76 26.29 -11.55
CA ASP A 201 -3.39 27.62 -12.05
C ASP A 201 -2.36 28.34 -11.16
N LEU A 202 -1.79 27.62 -10.18
CA LEU A 202 -0.83 28.17 -9.20
C LEU A 202 0.62 27.75 -9.49
N GLY A 203 0.86 27.10 -10.63
CA GLY A 203 2.19 26.81 -11.15
C GLY A 203 3.01 25.82 -10.32
N VAL A 204 2.36 24.94 -9.54
CA VAL A 204 3.05 23.93 -8.73
C VAL A 204 3.88 23.01 -9.63
N ASP A 205 5.20 22.96 -9.41
CA ASP A 205 6.10 22.15 -10.22
C ASP A 205 6.14 20.70 -9.69
N PHE A 206 5.01 20.01 -9.83
CA PHE A 206 4.90 18.57 -9.59
C PHE A 206 3.94 17.94 -10.61
N PRO A 207 4.32 16.84 -11.29
CA PRO A 207 3.56 16.31 -12.41
C PRO A 207 2.12 15.94 -12.01
N HIS A 208 1.14 16.46 -12.75
CA HIS A 208 -0.29 16.18 -12.58
C HIS A 208 -0.92 16.66 -11.27
N ALA A 209 -0.23 17.48 -10.47
CA ALA A 209 -0.76 18.03 -9.24
C ALA A 209 -2.00 18.91 -9.48
N ALA A 210 -3.18 18.44 -9.10
CA ALA A 210 -4.43 19.21 -9.22
C ALA A 210 -4.78 19.94 -7.91
N GLN A 211 -4.47 19.32 -6.78
CA GLN A 211 -4.71 19.88 -5.46
C GLN A 211 -3.45 19.81 -4.59
N VAL A 212 -3.43 20.58 -3.51
CA VAL A 212 -2.48 20.43 -2.40
C VAL A 212 -3.23 20.56 -1.07
N ALA A 213 -3.09 19.56 -0.21
CA ALA A 213 -3.58 19.61 1.16
C ALA A 213 -2.43 19.84 2.13
N ARG A 214 -2.49 20.91 2.92
CA ARG A 214 -1.57 21.19 4.02
C ARG A 214 -2.17 20.69 5.32
N VAL A 215 -1.47 19.75 5.94
CA VAL A 215 -1.77 19.20 7.25
C VAL A 215 -0.82 19.80 8.27
N VAL A 216 -1.34 20.63 9.17
CA VAL A 216 -0.60 21.16 10.33
C VAL A 216 -0.98 20.33 11.55
N ARG A 217 0.01 19.70 12.18
CA ARG A 217 -0.18 18.87 13.38
C ARG A 217 0.48 19.54 14.57
N HIS A 218 -0.26 19.76 15.63
CA HIS A 218 0.28 20.15 16.94
C HIS A 218 0.19 18.96 17.88
N ARG A 219 1.33 18.39 18.23
CA ARG A 219 1.39 17.23 19.13
C ARG A 219 1.94 17.64 20.48
N THR A 220 1.20 17.37 21.54
CA THR A 220 1.60 17.60 22.92
C THR A 220 1.78 16.26 23.62
N ARG A 221 2.96 16.00 24.19
CA ARG A 221 3.16 14.79 25.01
C ARG A 221 2.56 15.03 26.39
N THR A 222 1.54 14.25 26.75
CA THR A 222 0.73 14.48 27.96
C THR A 222 1.56 14.45 29.25
N LYS A 223 2.61 13.62 29.31
CA LYS A 223 3.49 13.51 30.48
C LYS A 223 4.49 14.66 30.65
N THR A 224 4.88 15.33 29.56
CA THR A 224 6.03 16.27 29.59
C THR A 224 5.69 17.66 29.07
N GLY A 225 4.47 17.89 28.59
CA GLY A 225 4.06 19.15 27.95
C GLY A 225 4.76 19.50 26.63
N LYS A 226 5.86 18.82 26.27
CA LYS A 226 6.62 19.04 25.02
C LYS A 226 5.71 19.06 23.79
N ARG A 227 5.81 20.15 23.01
CA ARG A 227 5.05 20.40 21.78
C ARG A 227 5.92 20.20 20.54
N SER A 228 5.35 19.66 19.46
CA SER A 228 5.98 19.60 18.13
C SER A 228 4.98 20.00 17.05
N ARG A 229 5.43 20.78 16.05
CA ARG A 229 4.65 21.16 14.86
C ARG A 229 5.20 20.44 13.64
N GLU A 230 4.35 19.74 12.91
CA GLU A 230 4.70 19.15 11.60
C GLU A 230 3.76 19.71 10.54
N THR A 231 4.32 20.14 9.40
CA THR A 231 3.54 20.53 8.22
C THR A 231 3.83 19.50 7.13
N VAL A 232 2.77 18.82 6.68
CA VAL A 232 2.81 17.87 5.57
C VAL A 232 1.95 18.42 4.46
N SER A 233 2.51 18.58 3.27
CA SER A 233 1.73 18.93 2.09
C SER A 233 1.53 17.68 1.26
N SER A 234 0.31 17.25 0.98
CA SER A 234 0.04 16.19 0.00
C SER A 234 -0.47 16.79 -1.29
N SER A 235 -0.12 16.22 -2.44
CA SER A 235 -0.69 16.62 -3.73
C SER A 235 -1.62 15.53 -4.24
N PRO A 236 -2.95 15.75 -4.26
CA PRO A 236 -3.88 14.92 -5.01
C PRO A 236 -3.90 15.26 -6.51
N THR A 237 -4.02 14.23 -7.34
CA THR A 237 -4.49 14.29 -8.74
C THR A 237 -5.98 14.05 -8.83
#